data_AF-A0A2X2J557-F1
#
_entry.id   AF-A0A2X2J557-F1
#
_cell.length_a   1.000
_cell.length_b   1.000
_cell.length_c   1.000
_cell.angle_alpha   90.00
_cell.angle_beta   90.00
_cell.angle_gamma   90.00
#
_symmetry.space_group_name_H-M   'P 1'
#
loop_
_entity.id
_entity.type
_entity.pdbx_description
1 polymer ?
#
loop_
_entity_poly.entity_id
_entity_poly.type
_entity_poly.pdbx_seq_one_letter_code
_entity_poly.pdbx_strand_id
1 'polypeptide(L)'
;MDALNTLYVATTRAVEHLYITAPSFKESVDKKTGEITGYDIKDEYISDVLYQVLETSTSPFTLEERGIYIDQIIERKKSQAQKNNIISLRHYPISKELEMALEKSSTRNINDIMMLEKAAQYGILAHDIMAQISKEEDIHKLVRQLIQEGILSKEEEPFLMQEINQIWQHPMINKWLTGNYKIWNEASIITAKGETIRPDKVFTSKEETIVLDFKFTQTDYIGHKYQVDNYKKNLENLGYSNVKAYLYYAKSNQLTEVK
;
A
#
# COMPACT_ATOMS: atom_id res chain seq x y z
N MET A 1 -0.78 3.89 17.03
CA MET A 1 0.49 4.56 16.65
C MET A 1 0.25 5.68 15.65
N ASP A 2 -0.53 5.46 14.58
CA ASP A 2 -0.75 6.48 13.54
C ASP A 2 -1.40 7.78 14.03
N ALA A 3 -2.34 7.72 14.97
CA ALA A 3 -2.96 8.92 15.54
C ALA A 3 -1.94 9.82 16.28
N LEU A 4 -1.00 9.21 17.02
CA LEU A 4 0.07 9.93 17.72
C LEU A 4 1.07 10.55 16.73
N ASN A 5 1.45 9.80 15.69
CA ASN A 5 2.32 10.30 14.62
C ASN A 5 1.67 11.46 13.86
N THR A 6 0.37 11.35 13.58
CA THR A 6 -0.42 12.40 12.93
C THR A 6 -0.49 13.66 13.79
N LEU A 7 -0.74 13.50 15.10
CA LEU A 7 -0.73 14.61 16.05
C LEU A 7 0.64 15.29 16.11
N TYR A 8 1.73 14.52 16.22
CA TYR A 8 3.09 15.06 16.20
C TYR A 8 3.39 15.87 14.94
N VAL A 9 2.99 15.34 13.78
CA VAL A 9 3.15 16.03 12.51
C VAL A 9 2.33 17.31 12.45
N ALA A 10 1.09 17.28 12.92
CA ALA A 10 0.20 18.44 12.93
C ALA A 10 0.74 19.56 13.86
N THR A 11 1.23 19.20 15.05
CA THR A 11 1.76 20.16 16.04
C THR A 11 3.11 20.76 15.63
N THR A 12 3.91 20.04 14.84
CA THR A 12 5.24 20.52 14.39
C THR A 12 5.24 21.21 13.03
N ARG A 13 4.20 21.04 12.21
CA ARG A 13 4.06 21.70 10.89
C ARG A 13 3.27 22.99 10.91
N ALA A 14 2.54 23.29 11.99
CA ALA A 14 1.83 24.55 12.12
C ALA A 14 2.82 25.74 12.01
N VAL A 15 2.50 26.70 11.14
CA VAL A 15 3.41 27.82 10.81
C VAL A 15 3.07 29.09 11.58
N GLU A 16 1.79 29.43 11.70
CA GLU A 16 1.32 30.69 12.31
C GLU A 16 0.40 30.44 13.51
N HIS A 17 -0.63 29.61 13.33
CA HIS A 17 -1.58 29.26 14.38
C HIS A 17 -1.88 27.76 14.39
N LEU A 18 -2.10 27.21 15.58
CA LEU A 18 -2.52 25.83 15.80
C LEU A 18 -3.77 25.84 16.69
N TYR A 19 -4.88 25.35 16.15
CA TYR A 19 -6.11 25.15 16.90
C TYR A 19 -6.38 23.65 16.98
N ILE A 20 -6.48 23.13 18.20
CA ILE A 20 -6.83 21.73 18.47
C ILE A 20 -8.09 21.74 19.31
N THR A 21 -9.13 21.08 18.82
CA THR A 21 -10.39 20.87 19.54
C THR A 21 -10.62 19.39 19.74
N ALA A 22 -11.01 19.00 20.95
CA ALA A 22 -11.23 17.61 21.31
C ALA A 22 -12.52 17.45 22.12
N PRO A 23 -13.24 16.32 21.96
CA PRO A 23 -14.40 16.02 22.80
C PRO A 23 -13.97 15.90 24.27
N SER A 24 -14.76 16.46 25.18
CA SER A 24 -14.55 16.32 26.62
C SER A 24 -14.97 14.93 27.09
N PHE A 25 -14.34 14.45 28.17
CA PHE A 25 -14.82 13.25 28.87
C PHE A 25 -16.24 13.44 29.39
N LYS A 26 -16.98 12.33 29.43
CA LYS A 26 -18.32 12.31 30.00
C LYS A 26 -18.22 12.43 31.53
N GLU A 27 -18.91 13.41 32.10
CA GLU A 27 -18.99 13.60 33.55
C GLU A 27 -19.70 12.39 34.19
N SER A 28 -19.05 11.78 35.18
CA SER A 28 -19.66 10.84 36.10
C SER A 28 -20.36 11.62 37.19
N VAL A 29 -21.68 11.52 37.25
CA VAL A 29 -22.50 12.28 38.18
C VAL A 29 -23.11 11.34 39.22
N ASP A 30 -23.02 11.71 40.49
CA ASP A 30 -23.76 11.01 41.54
C ASP A 30 -25.26 11.20 41.28
N LYS A 31 -25.96 10.09 41.05
CA LYS A 31 -27.39 10.09 40.69
C LYS A 31 -28.31 10.64 41.80
N LYS A 32 -27.81 10.79 43.03
CA LYS A 32 -28.57 11.29 44.19
C LYS A 32 -28.29 12.76 44.50
N THR A 33 -27.05 13.23 44.36
CA THR A 33 -26.68 14.62 44.68
C THR A 33 -26.54 15.52 43.45
N GLY A 34 -26.40 14.94 42.26
CA GLY A 34 -26.16 15.70 41.03
C GLY A 34 -24.74 16.27 40.93
N GLU A 35 -23.85 15.91 41.86
CA GLU A 35 -22.47 16.37 41.87
C GLU A 35 -21.60 15.54 40.93
N ILE A 36 -20.67 16.21 40.25
CA ILE A 36 -19.68 15.56 39.38
C ILE A 36 -18.66 14.87 40.27
N THR A 37 -18.65 13.55 40.23
CA THR A 37 -17.76 12.67 41.03
C THR A 37 -16.49 12.27 40.28
N GLY A 38 -16.42 12.55 38.98
CA GLY A 38 -15.26 12.29 38.15
C GLY A 38 -15.60 12.27 36.66
N TYR A 39 -14.73 11.66 35.87
CA TYR A 39 -14.87 11.56 34.41
C TYR A 39 -14.73 10.11 33.96
N ASP A 40 -15.56 9.70 33.00
CA ASP A 40 -15.47 8.39 32.34
C ASP A 40 -14.39 8.45 31.25
N ILE A 41 -13.20 7.95 31.58
CA ILE A 41 -12.02 7.94 30.72
C ILE A 41 -11.93 6.56 30.06
N LYS A 42 -11.99 6.51 28.72
CA LYS A 42 -12.08 5.26 27.96
C LYS A 42 -10.83 4.92 27.14
N ASP A 43 -9.83 5.80 27.11
CA ASP A 43 -8.59 5.64 26.33
C ASP A 43 -8.85 5.26 24.85
N GLU A 44 -9.94 5.76 24.27
CA GLU A 44 -10.37 5.43 22.91
C GLU A 44 -9.76 6.40 21.88
N TYR A 45 -9.57 7.66 22.28
CA TYR A 45 -9.10 8.72 21.39
C TYR A 45 -7.73 9.27 21.80
N ILE A 46 -7.00 9.79 20.81
CA ILE A 46 -5.72 10.49 21.08
C ILE A 46 -5.91 11.73 21.96
N SER A 47 -7.11 12.32 21.95
CA SER A 47 -7.51 13.39 22.86
C SER A 47 -7.47 12.96 24.32
N ASP A 48 -7.77 11.70 24.62
CA ASP A 48 -7.89 11.21 25.99
C ASP A 48 -6.50 11.21 26.64
N VAL A 49 -5.49 10.75 25.89
CA VAL A 49 -4.08 10.80 26.26
C VAL A 49 -3.59 12.24 26.41
N LEU A 50 -3.98 13.14 25.50
CA LEU A 50 -3.66 14.58 25.61
C LEU A 50 -4.20 15.17 26.91
N TYR A 51 -5.48 14.95 27.23
CA TYR A 51 -6.09 15.45 28.46
C TYR A 51 -5.36 14.91 29.70
N GLN A 52 -5.11 13.60 29.77
CA GLN A 52 -4.41 12.99 30.91
C GLN A 52 -3.00 13.56 31.13
N VAL A 53 -2.23 13.75 30.05
CA VAL A 53 -0.87 14.31 30.14
C VAL A 53 -0.92 15.76 30.61
N LEU A 54 -1.87 16.55 30.09
CA LEU A 54 -1.98 17.99 30.39
C LEU A 54 -2.60 18.28 31.76
N GLU A 55 -3.42 17.36 32.29
CA GLU A 55 -4.01 17.44 33.63
C GLU A 55 -3.04 16.97 34.73
N THR A 56 -1.98 16.25 34.36
CA THR A 56 -0.97 15.79 35.32
C THR A 56 -0.24 16.99 35.95
N SER A 57 0.00 16.93 37.27
CA SER A 57 0.67 17.99 38.04
C SER A 57 2.12 18.29 37.61
N THR A 58 2.74 17.40 36.84
CA THR A 58 4.07 17.56 36.25
C THR A 58 4.05 18.13 34.84
N SER A 59 2.86 18.43 34.29
CA SER A 59 2.74 18.96 32.93
C SER A 59 3.39 20.36 32.83
N PRO A 60 4.21 20.61 31.80
CA PRO A 60 4.72 21.96 31.53
C PRO A 60 3.63 22.93 31.03
N PHE A 61 2.47 22.40 30.59
CA PHE A 61 1.32 23.18 30.14
C PHE A 61 0.06 22.64 30.82
N THR A 62 -0.50 23.38 31.76
CA THR A 62 -1.71 22.99 32.50
C THR A 62 -2.97 23.45 31.77
N LEU A 63 -4.02 22.64 31.83
CA LEU A 63 -5.35 23.01 31.33
C LEU A 63 -5.98 24.08 32.23
N GLU A 64 -6.32 25.23 31.65
CA GLU A 64 -7.08 26.31 32.29
C GLU A 64 -8.44 26.41 31.61
N GLU A 65 -9.54 26.38 32.39
CA GLU A 65 -10.91 26.46 31.85
C GLU A 65 -11.20 25.49 30.68
N ARG A 66 -10.66 24.25 30.77
CA ARG A 66 -10.78 23.19 29.75
C ARG A 66 -10.09 23.54 28.42
N GLY A 67 -9.12 24.45 28.42
CA GLY A 67 -8.31 24.82 27.27
C GLY A 67 -6.85 25.11 27.64
N ILE A 68 -6.01 25.26 26.62
CA ILE A 68 -4.65 25.79 26.76
C ILE A 68 -4.50 26.91 25.74
N TYR A 69 -4.13 28.09 26.22
CA TYR A 69 -3.90 29.25 25.38
C TYR A 69 -2.42 29.64 25.45
N ILE A 70 -1.67 29.29 24.41
CA ILE A 70 -0.25 29.66 24.28
C ILE A 70 -0.18 30.85 23.34
N ASP A 71 -0.26 32.06 23.91
CA ASP A 71 -0.37 33.32 23.15
C ASP A 71 1.01 33.96 22.85
N GLN A 72 2.10 33.30 23.28
CA GLN A 72 3.45 33.79 22.97
C GLN A 72 3.76 33.53 21.50
N ILE A 73 3.74 34.60 20.71
CA ILE A 73 4.23 34.61 19.34
C ILE A 73 5.70 34.18 19.37
N ILE A 74 5.99 32.98 18.88
CA ILE A 74 7.37 32.57 18.61
C ILE A 74 7.85 33.46 17.46
N GLU A 75 8.71 34.44 17.76
CA GLU A 75 9.36 35.24 16.72
C GLU A 75 10.14 34.30 15.82
N ARG A 76 9.58 34.03 14.64
CA ARG A 76 10.28 33.26 13.61
C ARG A 76 11.49 34.09 13.21
N LYS A 77 12.67 33.71 13.70
CA LYS A 77 13.93 34.16 13.13
C LYS A 77 13.83 33.86 11.64
N LYS A 78 13.77 34.91 10.82
CA LYS A 78 13.78 34.77 9.36
C LYS A 78 15.01 33.95 9.04
N SER A 79 14.82 32.65 8.75
CA SER A 79 15.83 31.93 7.99
C SER A 79 15.96 32.74 6.71
N GLN A 80 17.17 33.22 6.43
CA GLN A 80 17.46 33.73 5.10
C GLN A 80 17.22 32.54 4.17
N ALA A 81 16.00 32.48 3.63
CA ALA A 81 15.69 31.60 2.54
C ALA A 81 16.67 31.98 1.44
N GLN A 82 17.68 31.13 1.22
CA GLN A 82 18.39 31.15 -0.04
C GLN A 82 17.29 31.17 -1.11
N LYS A 83 17.38 32.13 -2.03
CA LYS A 83 16.55 32.16 -3.25
C LYS A 83 16.90 30.94 -4.10
N ASN A 84 16.57 29.75 -3.62
CA ASN A 84 16.49 28.57 -4.44
C ASN A 84 15.22 28.76 -5.24
N ASN A 85 15.36 29.06 -6.54
CA ASN A 85 14.31 29.16 -7.56
C ASN A 85 12.99 28.52 -7.12
N ILE A 86 12.17 29.30 -6.39
CA ILE A 86 10.92 28.80 -5.84
C ILE A 86 9.96 28.76 -7.02
N ILE A 87 9.69 27.56 -7.51
CA ILE A 87 8.66 27.33 -8.52
C ILE A 87 7.32 27.55 -7.82
N SER A 88 6.75 28.74 -7.97
CA SER A 88 5.40 29.04 -7.52
C SER A 88 4.41 28.54 -8.57
N LEU A 89 3.77 27.41 -8.28
CA LEU A 89 2.65 26.92 -9.07
C LEU A 89 1.41 27.76 -8.74
N ARG A 90 0.94 28.56 -9.71
CA ARG A 90 -0.28 29.38 -9.55
C ARG A 90 -1.57 28.56 -9.60
N HIS A 91 -1.48 27.35 -10.13
CA HIS A 91 -2.58 26.43 -10.27
C HIS A 91 -2.00 25.01 -10.19
N TYR A 92 -2.65 24.15 -9.40
CA TYR A 92 -2.35 22.73 -9.35
C TYR A 92 -3.43 22.02 -10.16
N PRO A 93 -3.17 21.64 -11.43
CA PRO A 93 -4.19 20.95 -12.21
C PRO A 93 -4.39 19.56 -11.62
N ILE A 94 -5.44 19.40 -10.81
CA ILE A 94 -5.96 18.09 -10.46
C ILE A 94 -6.76 17.63 -11.69
N SER A 95 -6.09 16.96 -12.62
CA SER A 95 -6.82 16.24 -13.65
C SER A 95 -7.39 14.97 -13.02
N LYS A 96 -8.62 14.65 -13.38
CA LYS A 96 -9.26 13.40 -12.92
C LYS A 96 -8.44 12.19 -13.36
N GLU A 97 -7.71 12.31 -14.48
CA GLU A 97 -6.77 11.31 -14.98
C GLU A 97 -5.54 11.16 -14.07
N LEU A 98 -5.04 12.23 -13.46
CA LEU A 98 -3.91 12.20 -12.52
C LEU A 98 -4.34 11.56 -11.20
N GLU A 99 -5.54 11.89 -10.72
CA GLU A 99 -6.17 11.26 -9.55
C GLU A 99 -6.40 9.75 -9.79
N MET A 100 -6.99 9.38 -10.93
CA MET A 100 -7.16 7.98 -11.33
C MET A 100 -5.81 7.24 -11.53
N ALA A 101 -4.76 7.93 -11.97
CA ALA A 101 -3.42 7.35 -12.08
C ALA A 101 -2.78 7.11 -10.71
N LEU A 102 -3.06 7.96 -9.71
CA LEU A 102 -2.62 7.80 -8.33
C LEU A 102 -3.43 6.75 -7.56
N GLU A 103 -4.74 6.68 -7.77
CA GLU A 103 -5.62 5.64 -7.19
C GLU A 103 -5.29 4.23 -7.70
N LYS A 104 -4.85 4.12 -8.97
CA LYS A 104 -4.49 2.83 -9.59
C LYS A 104 -3.24 2.17 -9.02
N SER A 105 -2.49 2.84 -8.14
CA SER A 105 -1.33 2.25 -7.46
C SER A 105 -1.70 1.13 -6.47
N SER A 106 -2.97 0.95 -6.12
CA SER A 106 -3.37 -0.16 -5.25
C SER A 106 -4.82 -0.58 -5.53
N THR A 107 -5.04 -1.44 -6.52
CA THR A 107 -6.34 -2.12 -6.67
C THR A 107 -6.67 -3.07 -5.51
N ARG A 108 -5.74 -3.27 -4.57
CA ARG A 108 -5.96 -3.94 -3.29
C ARG A 108 -5.42 -3.05 -2.18
N ASN A 109 -6.30 -2.50 -1.35
CA ASN A 109 -5.90 -1.71 -0.19
C ASN A 109 -5.10 -2.62 0.74
N ILE A 110 -3.91 -2.19 1.16
CA ILE A 110 -3.05 -2.98 2.08
C ILE A 110 -3.86 -3.42 3.30
N ASN A 111 -4.77 -2.56 3.79
CA ASN A 111 -5.65 -2.89 4.91
C ASN A 111 -6.55 -4.12 4.64
N ASP A 112 -7.09 -4.28 3.43
CA ASP A 112 -7.92 -5.43 3.08
C ASP A 112 -7.09 -6.72 3.09
N ILE A 113 -5.84 -6.65 2.59
CA ILE A 113 -4.90 -7.78 2.60
C ILE A 113 -4.56 -8.17 4.05
N MET A 114 -4.35 -7.19 4.93
CA MET A 114 -4.02 -7.45 6.34
C MET A 114 -5.18 -8.05 7.15
N MET A 115 -6.42 -7.96 6.65
CA MET A 115 -7.58 -8.64 7.25
C MET A 115 -7.74 -10.10 6.84
N LEU A 116 -6.97 -10.59 5.87
CA LEU A 116 -7.02 -11.98 5.41
C LEU A 116 -6.26 -12.91 6.35
N GLU A 117 -6.54 -14.22 6.23
CA GLU A 117 -5.70 -15.25 6.85
C GLU A 117 -4.25 -15.15 6.37
N LYS A 118 -3.28 -15.47 7.24
CA LYS A 118 -1.85 -15.34 6.94
C LYS A 118 -1.41 -16.05 5.65
N ALA A 119 -1.92 -17.26 5.41
CA ALA A 119 -1.65 -17.98 4.16
C ALA A 119 -2.12 -17.21 2.92
N ALA A 120 -3.25 -16.51 3.03
CA ALA A 120 -3.76 -15.68 1.94
C ALA A 120 -2.98 -14.39 1.76
N GLN A 121 -2.60 -13.73 2.86
CA GLN A 121 -1.71 -12.58 2.85
C GLN A 121 -0.39 -12.92 2.15
N TYR A 122 0.28 -14.02 2.51
CA TYR A 122 1.56 -14.39 1.92
C TYR A 122 1.44 -14.75 0.44
N GLY A 123 0.38 -15.45 0.03
CA GLY A 123 0.14 -15.74 -1.38
C GLY A 123 -0.04 -14.47 -2.23
N ILE A 124 -0.70 -13.44 -1.68
CA ILE A 124 -0.87 -12.14 -2.36
C ILE A 124 0.45 -11.38 -2.42
N LEU A 125 1.22 -11.32 -1.33
CA LEU A 125 2.51 -10.63 -1.32
C LEU A 125 3.54 -11.33 -2.23
N ALA A 126 3.55 -12.66 -2.23
CA ALA A 126 4.40 -13.45 -3.12
C ALA A 126 4.04 -13.21 -4.59
N HIS A 127 2.73 -13.15 -4.89
CA HIS A 127 2.23 -12.74 -6.20
C HIS A 127 2.76 -11.37 -6.62
N ASP A 128 2.56 -10.34 -5.79
CA ASP A 128 2.92 -8.96 -6.13
C ASP A 128 4.44 -8.81 -6.34
N ILE A 129 5.25 -9.49 -5.50
CA ILE A 129 6.71 -9.55 -5.66
C ILE A 129 7.06 -10.24 -6.97
N MET A 130 6.50 -11.43 -7.19
CA MET A 130 6.80 -12.22 -8.39
C MET A 130 6.46 -11.43 -9.65
N ALA A 131 5.32 -10.76 -9.73
CA ALA A 131 4.92 -9.92 -10.87
C ALA A 131 5.95 -8.83 -11.19
N GLN A 132 6.58 -8.23 -10.17
CA GLN A 132 7.49 -7.09 -10.32
C GLN A 132 8.95 -7.46 -10.63
N ILE A 133 9.44 -8.61 -10.15
CA ILE A 133 10.88 -8.96 -10.28
C ILE A 133 11.23 -9.57 -11.63
N SER A 134 12.47 -9.35 -12.07
CA SER A 134 13.07 -10.09 -13.20
C SER A 134 14.27 -10.94 -12.77
N LYS A 135 14.87 -10.65 -11.62
CA LYS A 135 16.06 -11.33 -11.09
C LYS A 135 15.79 -11.81 -9.67
N GLU A 136 16.42 -12.93 -9.32
CA GLU A 136 16.30 -13.53 -7.98
C GLU A 136 16.84 -12.59 -6.90
N GLU A 137 17.90 -11.84 -7.21
CA GLU A 137 18.55 -10.87 -6.32
C GLU A 137 17.58 -9.76 -5.83
N ASP A 138 16.56 -9.44 -6.64
CA ASP A 138 15.58 -8.41 -6.31
C ASP A 138 14.54 -8.87 -5.27
N ILE A 139 14.39 -10.19 -5.07
CA ILE A 139 13.44 -10.77 -4.11
C ILE A 139 13.72 -10.24 -2.71
N HIS A 140 14.95 -10.41 -2.23
CA HIS A 140 15.33 -9.99 -0.88
C HIS A 140 15.21 -8.48 -0.69
N LYS A 141 15.38 -7.70 -1.77
CA LYS A 141 15.22 -6.24 -1.71
C LYS A 141 13.76 -5.87 -1.47
N LEU A 142 12.83 -6.46 -2.22
CA LEU A 142 11.40 -6.19 -2.07
C LEU A 142 10.83 -6.72 -0.75
N VAL A 143 11.25 -7.90 -0.31
CA VAL A 143 10.83 -8.43 1.00
C VAL A 143 11.30 -7.52 2.14
N ARG A 144 12.54 -7.03 2.10
CA ARG A 144 13.03 -6.04 3.09
C ARG A 144 12.24 -4.74 3.03
N GLN A 145 11.83 -4.30 1.84
CA GLN A 145 11.01 -3.10 1.69
C GLN A 145 9.64 -3.28 2.38
N LEU A 146 8.97 -4.43 2.20
CA LEU A 146 7.72 -4.72 2.90
C LEU A 146 7.88 -4.71 4.43
N ILE A 147 9.03 -5.18 4.94
CA ILE A 147 9.33 -5.13 6.38
C ILE A 147 9.53 -3.69 6.84
N GLN A 148 10.26 -2.86 6.08
CA GLN A 148 10.49 -1.46 6.40
C GLN A 148 9.21 -0.62 6.36
N GLU A 149 8.28 -0.96 5.46
CA GLU A 149 6.96 -0.35 5.34
C GLU A 149 5.98 -0.84 6.42
N GLY A 150 6.37 -1.82 7.24
CA GLY A 150 5.53 -2.38 8.30
C GLY A 150 4.41 -3.31 7.81
N ILE A 151 4.44 -3.71 6.53
CA ILE A 151 3.46 -4.60 5.90
C ILE A 151 3.71 -6.06 6.30
N LEU A 152 4.98 -6.42 6.52
CA LEU A 152 5.42 -7.76 6.91
C LEU A 152 6.27 -7.66 8.18
N SER A 153 6.02 -8.52 9.17
CA SER A 153 6.92 -8.60 10.34
C SER A 153 8.19 -9.41 10.00
N LYS A 154 9.27 -9.22 10.78
CA LYS A 154 10.52 -9.95 10.54
C LYS A 154 10.36 -11.46 10.80
N GLU A 155 9.48 -11.83 11.71
CA GLU A 155 9.14 -13.22 12.04
C GLU A 155 8.37 -13.90 10.89
N GLU A 156 7.71 -13.11 10.04
CA GLU A 156 6.91 -13.58 8.90
C GLU A 156 7.74 -13.76 7.61
N GLU A 157 8.94 -13.17 7.55
CA GLU A 157 9.85 -13.25 6.41
C GLU A 157 10.06 -14.69 5.87
N PRO A 158 10.32 -15.71 6.70
CA PRO A 158 10.54 -17.06 6.20
C PRO A 158 9.33 -17.66 5.48
N PHE A 159 8.11 -17.34 5.92
CA PHE A 159 6.88 -17.86 5.33
C PHE A 159 6.64 -17.24 3.96
N LEU A 160 6.82 -15.92 3.83
CA LEU A 160 6.73 -15.25 2.53
C LEU A 160 7.81 -15.75 1.56
N MET A 161 9.04 -15.91 2.04
CA MET A 161 10.14 -16.43 1.22
C MET A 161 9.87 -17.85 0.73
N GLN A 162 9.19 -18.69 1.52
CA GLN A 162 8.78 -20.03 1.09
C GLN A 162 7.81 -19.98 -0.09
N GLU A 163 6.77 -19.14 0.00
CA GLU A 163 5.80 -18.95 -1.10
C GLU A 163 6.49 -18.43 -2.37
N ILE A 164 7.36 -17.42 -2.24
CA ILE A 164 8.11 -16.88 -3.39
C ILE A 164 9.00 -17.95 -4.02
N ASN A 165 9.75 -18.70 -3.21
CA ASN A 165 10.64 -19.74 -3.71
C ASN A 165 9.88 -20.85 -4.42
N GLN A 166 8.68 -21.20 -3.95
CA GLN A 166 7.83 -22.19 -4.63
C GLN A 166 7.46 -21.76 -6.05
N ILE A 167 7.12 -20.48 -6.25
CA ILE A 167 6.82 -19.93 -7.58
C ILE A 167 8.10 -19.84 -8.42
N TRP A 168 9.18 -19.29 -7.85
CA TRP A 168 10.45 -19.08 -8.54
C TRP A 168 11.08 -20.37 -9.04
N GLN A 169 10.98 -21.45 -8.25
CA GLN A 169 11.55 -22.76 -8.55
C GLN A 169 10.61 -23.65 -9.37
N HIS A 170 9.39 -23.21 -9.68
CA HIS A 170 8.48 -23.98 -10.51
C HIS A 170 9.14 -24.29 -11.88
N PRO A 171 9.25 -25.56 -12.33
CA PRO A 171 10.14 -25.94 -13.43
C PRO A 171 9.97 -25.16 -14.73
N MET A 172 8.72 -24.84 -15.10
CA MET A 172 8.44 -24.05 -16.30
C MET A 172 8.68 -22.55 -16.10
N ILE A 173 8.29 -22.01 -14.94
CA ILE A 173 8.41 -20.57 -14.66
C ILE A 173 9.88 -20.21 -14.50
N ASN A 174 10.63 -21.03 -13.76
CA ASN A 174 12.07 -20.88 -13.59
C ASN A 174 12.81 -20.88 -14.93
N LYS A 175 12.43 -21.76 -15.86
CA LYS A 175 13.00 -21.81 -17.22
C LYS A 175 12.75 -20.51 -17.99
N TRP A 176 11.61 -19.85 -17.80
CA TRP A 176 11.31 -18.56 -18.45
C TRP A 176 12.05 -17.40 -17.79
N LEU A 177 12.17 -17.41 -16.46
CA LEU A 177 12.88 -16.39 -15.69
C LEU A 177 14.39 -16.42 -15.90
N THR A 178 14.98 -17.62 -16.01
CA THR A 178 16.44 -17.81 -16.15
C THR A 178 16.89 -18.05 -17.59
N GLY A 179 15.94 -18.31 -18.50
CA GLY A 179 16.19 -18.56 -19.91
C GLY A 179 16.49 -17.29 -20.71
N ASN A 180 16.66 -17.46 -22.02
CA ASN A 180 16.92 -16.36 -22.95
C ASN A 180 15.63 -15.64 -23.38
N TYR A 181 14.90 -15.11 -22.41
CA TYR A 181 13.71 -14.30 -22.62
C TYR A 181 13.95 -12.86 -22.22
N LYS A 182 13.41 -11.93 -23.00
CA LYS A 182 13.19 -10.57 -22.51
C LYS A 182 11.92 -10.59 -21.66
N ILE A 183 12.04 -10.17 -20.41
CA ILE A 183 10.96 -10.16 -19.43
C ILE A 183 10.34 -8.76 -19.38
N TRP A 184 9.02 -8.70 -19.48
CA TRP A 184 8.22 -7.49 -19.33
C TRP A 184 7.32 -7.65 -18.11
N ASN A 185 7.65 -6.93 -17.05
CA ASN A 185 6.91 -6.98 -15.78
C ASN A 185 5.82 -5.92 -15.79
N GLU A 186 4.60 -6.35 -15.52
CA GLU A 186 3.41 -5.50 -15.47
C GLU A 186 3.37 -4.45 -16.61
N ALA A 187 3.64 -4.87 -17.85
CA ALA A 187 3.69 -3.96 -18.99
C ALA A 187 2.29 -3.76 -19.57
N SER A 188 1.86 -2.50 -19.71
CA SER A 188 0.56 -2.17 -20.29
C SER A 188 0.52 -2.44 -21.80
N ILE A 189 -0.57 -3.04 -22.25
CA ILE A 189 -0.92 -3.26 -23.65
C ILE A 189 -2.12 -2.36 -23.97
N ILE A 190 -2.00 -1.55 -25.01
CA ILE A 190 -3.09 -0.73 -25.53
C ILE A 190 -3.80 -1.54 -26.60
N THR A 191 -5.09 -1.83 -26.39
CA THR A 191 -5.90 -2.60 -27.33
C THR A 191 -6.33 -1.74 -28.52
N ALA A 192 -6.79 -2.38 -29.60
CA ALA A 192 -7.34 -1.69 -30.77
C ALA A 192 -8.57 -0.80 -30.44
N LYS A 193 -9.22 -1.05 -29.30
CA LYS A 193 -10.36 -0.25 -28.81
C LYS A 193 -9.93 0.95 -27.95
N GLY A 194 -8.63 1.14 -27.74
CA GLY A 194 -8.08 2.18 -26.85
C GLY A 194 -8.13 1.81 -25.36
N GLU A 195 -8.49 0.57 -25.02
CA GLU A 195 -8.46 0.10 -23.64
C GLU A 195 -7.03 -0.26 -23.24
N THR A 196 -6.70 -0.09 -21.97
CA THR A 196 -5.39 -0.53 -21.43
C THR A 196 -5.59 -1.80 -20.62
N ILE A 197 -4.87 -2.84 -20.99
CA ILE A 197 -4.84 -4.13 -20.26
C ILE A 197 -3.40 -4.39 -19.79
N ARG A 198 -3.21 -5.08 -18.67
CA ARG A 198 -1.90 -5.23 -18.02
C ARG A 198 -1.74 -6.66 -17.48
N PRO A 199 -1.08 -7.57 -18.21
CA PRO A 199 -0.69 -8.86 -17.66
C PRO A 199 0.40 -8.71 -16.59
N ASP A 200 0.49 -9.66 -15.66
CA ASP A 200 1.55 -9.65 -14.64
C ASP A 200 2.93 -9.80 -15.26
N LYS A 201 3.09 -10.74 -16.20
CA LYS A 201 4.34 -10.96 -16.93
C LYS A 201 4.15 -11.34 -18.39
N VAL A 202 5.05 -10.84 -19.22
CA VAL A 202 5.25 -11.30 -20.60
C VAL A 202 6.71 -11.64 -20.84
N PHE A 203 6.98 -12.83 -21.35
CA PHE A 203 8.30 -13.28 -21.77
C PHE A 203 8.34 -13.32 -23.30
N THR A 204 9.28 -12.61 -23.92
CA THR A 204 9.40 -12.55 -25.38
C THR A 204 10.75 -13.08 -25.82
N SER A 205 10.78 -14.00 -26.78
CA SER A 205 11.97 -14.44 -27.51
C SER A 205 11.76 -14.31 -29.03
N LYS A 206 12.72 -14.78 -29.83
CA LYS A 206 12.56 -14.85 -31.29
C LYS A 206 11.58 -15.94 -31.74
N GLU A 207 11.34 -16.94 -30.90
CA GLU A 207 10.60 -18.17 -31.25
C GLU A 207 9.18 -18.14 -30.71
N GLU A 208 8.98 -17.59 -29.51
CA GLU A 208 7.70 -17.58 -28.83
C GLU A 208 7.54 -16.39 -27.88
N THR A 209 6.29 -16.10 -27.56
CA THR A 209 5.90 -15.13 -26.54
C THR A 209 5.01 -15.81 -25.53
N ILE A 210 5.27 -15.62 -24.24
CA ILE A 210 4.55 -16.29 -23.17
C ILE A 210 3.97 -15.20 -22.27
N VAL A 211 2.65 -15.18 -22.11
CA VAL A 211 1.98 -14.37 -21.10
C VAL A 211 1.67 -15.25 -19.89
N LEU A 212 2.04 -14.78 -18.71
CA LEU A 212 1.81 -15.44 -17.43
C LEU A 212 1.07 -14.48 -16.51
N ASP A 213 -0.03 -14.96 -15.96
CA ASP A 213 -0.85 -14.24 -14.99
C ASP A 213 -1.05 -15.14 -13.75
N PHE A 214 -0.88 -14.55 -12.58
CA PHE A 214 -0.85 -15.25 -11.31
C PHE A 214 -2.19 -15.06 -10.59
N LYS A 215 -2.78 -16.16 -10.15
CA LYS A 215 -4.06 -16.19 -9.46
C LYS A 215 -3.92 -16.74 -8.05
N PHE A 216 -4.53 -16.05 -7.11
CA PHE A 216 -4.53 -16.45 -5.71
C PHE A 216 -5.55 -17.59 -5.45
N THR A 217 -6.71 -17.56 -6.10
CA THR A 217 -7.75 -18.60 -5.99
C THR A 217 -8.18 -19.12 -7.36
N GLN A 218 -8.78 -20.32 -7.39
CA GLN A 218 -9.38 -20.92 -8.59
C GLN A 218 -10.88 -20.59 -8.75
N THR A 219 -11.43 -19.73 -7.89
CA THR A 219 -12.89 -19.54 -7.76
C THR A 219 -13.54 -18.90 -8.98
N ASP A 220 -12.79 -18.13 -9.77
CA ASP A 220 -13.26 -17.52 -11.02
C ASP A 220 -12.45 -18.00 -12.25
N TYR A 221 -12.32 -19.32 -12.37
CA TYR A 221 -11.56 -19.94 -13.46
C TYR A 221 -11.98 -19.45 -14.86
N ILE A 222 -13.28 -19.24 -15.09
CA ILE A 222 -13.79 -18.79 -16.41
C ILE A 222 -13.38 -17.34 -16.69
N GLY A 223 -13.53 -16.43 -15.73
CA GLY A 223 -13.09 -15.04 -15.87
C GLY A 223 -11.58 -14.94 -16.06
N HIS A 224 -10.81 -15.72 -15.30
CA HIS A 224 -9.36 -15.81 -15.45
C HIS A 224 -8.95 -16.28 -16.84
N LYS A 225 -9.62 -17.32 -17.37
CA LYS A 225 -9.35 -17.82 -18.72
C LYS A 225 -9.63 -16.74 -19.77
N TYR A 226 -10.76 -16.04 -19.67
CA TYR A 226 -11.12 -14.97 -20.60
C TYR A 226 -10.10 -13.83 -20.57
N GLN A 227 -9.64 -13.44 -19.37
CA GLN A 227 -8.64 -12.39 -19.21
C GLN A 227 -7.32 -12.73 -19.92
N VAL A 228 -6.77 -13.93 -19.69
CA VAL A 228 -5.48 -14.30 -20.29
C VAL A 228 -5.60 -14.58 -21.80
N ASP A 229 -6.73 -15.13 -22.25
CA ASP A 229 -7.03 -15.23 -23.68
C ASP A 229 -7.11 -13.86 -24.36
N ASN A 230 -7.66 -12.85 -23.68
CA ASN A 230 -7.65 -11.47 -24.16
C ASN A 230 -6.22 -10.93 -24.28
N TYR A 231 -5.32 -11.21 -23.31
CA TYR A 231 -3.91 -10.83 -23.43
C TYR A 231 -3.25 -11.47 -24.64
N LYS A 232 -3.45 -12.79 -24.83
CA LYS A 232 -2.90 -13.55 -25.95
C LYS A 232 -3.29 -12.91 -27.30
N LYS A 233 -4.57 -12.68 -27.52
CA LYS A 233 -5.10 -12.07 -28.76
C LYS A 233 -4.51 -10.69 -29.02
N ASN A 234 -4.36 -9.86 -27.99
CA ASN A 234 -3.79 -8.53 -28.16
C ASN A 234 -2.29 -8.58 -28.46
N LEU A 235 -1.53 -9.50 -27.86
CA LEU A 235 -0.12 -9.71 -28.20
C LEU A 235 0.05 -10.23 -29.64
N GLU A 236 -0.80 -11.15 -30.09
CA GLU A 236 -0.82 -11.62 -31.48
C GLU A 236 -1.12 -10.45 -32.44
N ASN A 237 -2.09 -9.60 -32.12
CA ASN A 237 -2.42 -8.40 -32.91
C ASN A 237 -1.27 -7.38 -32.98
N LEU A 238 -0.41 -7.32 -31.95
CA LEU A 238 0.80 -6.51 -31.95
C LEU A 238 1.93 -7.10 -32.82
N GLY A 239 1.75 -8.30 -33.37
CA GLY A 239 2.71 -8.97 -34.24
C GLY A 239 3.65 -9.94 -33.52
N TYR A 240 3.40 -10.27 -32.25
CA TYR A 240 4.14 -11.32 -31.57
C TYR A 240 3.72 -12.70 -32.10
N SER A 241 4.71 -13.58 -32.31
CA SER A 241 4.51 -14.92 -32.86
C SER A 241 4.44 -15.98 -31.76
N ASN A 242 3.67 -17.06 -32.02
CA ASN A 242 3.55 -18.24 -31.15
C ASN A 242 3.25 -17.85 -29.69
N VAL A 243 2.17 -17.07 -29.51
CA VAL A 243 1.79 -16.55 -28.19
C VAL A 243 1.11 -17.65 -27.37
N LYS A 244 1.70 -17.98 -26.22
CA LYS A 244 1.15 -18.95 -25.24
C LYS A 244 0.70 -18.22 -23.99
N ALA A 245 -0.41 -18.68 -23.44
CA ALA A 245 -1.06 -18.06 -22.29
C ALA A 245 -1.11 -19.03 -21.11
N TYR A 246 -0.65 -18.58 -19.94
CA TYR A 246 -0.63 -19.39 -18.73
C TYR A 246 -1.24 -18.67 -17.54
N LEU A 247 -1.95 -19.45 -16.72
CA LEU A 247 -2.41 -19.09 -15.39
C LEU A 247 -1.63 -19.89 -14.36
N TYR A 248 -1.05 -19.22 -13.38
CA TYR A 248 -0.45 -19.89 -12.23
C TYR A 248 -1.29 -19.68 -10.97
N TYR A 249 -1.79 -20.76 -10.39
CA TYR A 249 -2.54 -20.72 -9.13
C TYR A 249 -1.61 -20.97 -7.94
N ALA A 250 -1.36 -19.94 -7.14
CA ALA A 250 -0.40 -19.99 -6.03
C ALA A 250 -0.80 -21.03 -4.98
N LYS A 251 -2.05 -21.01 -4.51
CA LYS A 251 -2.54 -21.92 -3.46
C LYS A 251 -2.42 -23.40 -3.81
N SER A 252 -2.57 -23.76 -5.09
CA SER A 252 -2.49 -25.15 -5.56
C SER A 252 -1.18 -25.47 -6.27
N ASN A 253 -0.25 -24.51 -6.36
CA ASN A 253 0.98 -24.59 -7.14
C ASN A 253 0.77 -25.17 -8.55
N GLN A 254 -0.29 -24.71 -9.23
CA GLN A 254 -0.72 -25.29 -10.49
C GLN A 254 -0.56 -24.28 -11.63
N LEU A 255 0.26 -24.63 -12.62
CA LEU A 255 0.38 -23.91 -13.87
C LEU A 255 -0.58 -24.52 -14.90
N THR A 256 -1.47 -23.72 -15.47
CA THR A 256 -2.47 -24.14 -16.47
C THR A 256 -2.30 -23.35 -17.76
N GLU A 257 -2.16 -24.04 -18.89
CA GLU A 257 -2.14 -23.40 -20.20
C GLU A 257 -3.57 -23.11 -20.67
N VAL A 258 -3.80 -21.87 -21.11
CA VAL A 258 -5.05 -21.43 -21.72
C VAL A 258 -4.92 -21.58 -23.23
N LYS A 259 -5.62 -22.59 -23.76
CA LYS A 259 -5.73 -22.84 -25.21
C LYS A 259 -6.80 -21.97 -25.84
#